data_AF-A0A8H3E188-F1
#
_entry.id   AF-A0A8H3E188-F1
#
_cell.length_a   1.000
_cell.length_b   1.000
_cell.length_c   1.000
_cell.angle_alpha   90.00
_cell.angle_beta   90.00
_cell.angle_gamma   90.00
#
_symmetry.space_group_name_H-M   'P 1'
#
loop_
_entity.id
_entity.type
_entity.pdbx_description
1 polymer ?
#
loop_
_entity_poly.entity_id
_entity_poly.type
_entity_poly.pdbx_seq_one_letter_code
_entity_poly.pdbx_strand_id
1 'polypeptide(L)'
;MASILCRPEEVAFVDIFPPINVARVGDSNEHFIGSEVPGVEPVPVGGFKDKDFKIKKQAARFRVYAYDKDNKLLGELKNSDSYSFKWTAHVANKKASWVIFRGRHKPESWNLRNPDVQGWPQGQEKSYEYTNTRTDLIIDSGERIIEGVNAKDVFLDGQFGNDKEIPLQKDVRLGEL
;
A
#
# COMPACT_ATOMS: atom_id res chain seq x y z
N MET A 1 -14.23 32.38 -1.02
CA MET A 1 -13.89 32.07 0.38
C MET A 1 -12.39 31.87 0.45
N ALA A 2 -11.66 32.76 1.12
CA ALA A 2 -10.21 32.63 1.25
C ALA A 2 -9.94 31.37 2.10
N SER A 3 -9.32 30.35 1.50
CA SER A 3 -8.71 29.30 2.32
C SER A 3 -7.67 30.00 3.18
N ILE A 4 -7.77 29.87 4.49
CA ILE A 4 -6.68 30.24 5.37
C ILE A 4 -5.52 29.32 4.96
N LEU A 5 -4.61 29.85 4.13
CA LEU A 5 -3.39 29.16 3.76
C LEU A 5 -2.56 29.07 5.03
N CYS A 6 -2.34 27.86 5.52
CA CYS A 6 -1.43 27.62 6.64
C CYS A 6 -0.05 28.12 6.21
N ARG A 7 0.48 29.15 6.88
CA ARG A 7 1.71 29.80 6.44
C ARG A 7 2.92 28.97 6.86
N PRO A 8 3.93 28.75 5.99
CA PRO A 8 5.05 27.86 6.30
C PRO A 8 5.76 28.17 7.62
N GLU A 9 5.85 29.45 7.99
CA GLU A 9 6.47 29.89 9.25
C GLU A 9 5.70 29.49 10.52
N GLU A 10 4.43 29.11 10.40
CA GLU A 10 3.60 28.66 11.52
C GLU A 10 3.70 27.14 11.73
N VAL A 11 4.18 26.39 10.73
CA VAL A 11 4.23 24.92 10.75
C VAL A 11 5.46 24.43 11.51
N ALA A 12 5.24 23.70 12.60
CA ALA A 12 6.31 23.01 13.32
C ALA A 12 6.52 21.58 12.81
N PHE A 13 5.43 20.85 12.50
CA PHE A 13 5.49 19.51 11.93
C PHE A 13 4.22 19.18 11.14
N VAL A 14 4.26 18.06 10.42
CA VAL A 14 3.14 17.56 9.63
C VAL A 14 2.91 16.07 9.87
N ASP A 15 1.66 15.64 9.75
CA ASP A 15 1.27 14.23 9.84
C ASP A 15 0.40 13.82 8.65
N ILE A 16 0.49 12.53 8.29
CA ILE A 16 -0.31 11.91 7.24
C ILE A 16 -1.53 11.23 7.86
N PHE A 17 -2.71 11.59 7.37
CA PHE A 17 -3.98 10.97 7.79
C PHE A 17 -4.75 10.36 6.62
N PRO A 18 -5.41 9.20 6.85
CA PRO A 18 -5.31 8.38 8.06
C PRO A 18 -3.93 7.68 8.13
N PRO A 19 -3.37 7.41 9.32
CA PRO A 19 -2.07 6.73 9.45
C PRO A 19 -2.05 5.33 8.84
N ILE A 20 -3.22 4.67 8.84
CA ILE A 20 -3.46 3.39 8.16
C ILE A 20 -4.74 3.56 7.34
N ASN A 21 -4.67 3.26 6.05
CA ASN A 21 -5.83 3.28 5.16
C ASN A 21 -6.01 1.91 4.47
N VAL A 22 -7.16 1.71 3.85
CA VAL A 22 -7.56 0.46 3.22
C VAL A 22 -7.97 0.70 1.78
N ALA A 23 -7.22 0.09 0.86
CA ALA A 23 -7.63 -0.09 -0.52
C ALA A 23 -8.26 -1.48 -0.71
N ARG A 24 -9.15 -1.63 -1.70
CA ARG A 24 -9.73 -2.92 -2.08
C ARG A 24 -9.56 -3.19 -3.56
N VAL A 25 -9.26 -4.45 -3.85
CA VAL A 25 -9.10 -4.95 -5.22
C VAL A 25 -10.40 -4.86 -6.02
N GLY A 26 -10.26 -4.61 -7.31
CA GLY A 26 -11.33 -4.60 -8.30
C GLY A 26 -10.72 -4.78 -9.70
N ASP A 27 -11.50 -5.33 -10.62
CA ASP A 27 -11.09 -5.65 -12.00
C ASP A 27 -11.59 -4.62 -13.03
N SER A 28 -12.31 -3.58 -12.59
CA SER A 28 -12.69 -2.43 -13.41
C SER A 28 -11.54 -1.43 -13.59
N ASN A 29 -11.58 -0.67 -14.68
CA ASN A 29 -10.76 0.54 -14.85
C ASN A 29 -11.30 1.73 -14.03
N GLU A 30 -12.52 1.65 -13.51
CA GLU A 30 -13.10 2.64 -12.61
C GLU A 30 -12.70 2.38 -11.15
N HIS A 31 -12.65 3.45 -10.36
CA HIS A 31 -12.43 3.40 -8.93
C HIS A 31 -13.31 4.40 -8.19
N PHE A 32 -13.37 4.26 -6.86
CA PHE A 32 -13.97 5.24 -5.96
C PHE A 32 -13.12 5.40 -4.71
N ILE A 33 -13.23 6.54 -4.04
CA ILE A 33 -12.47 6.81 -2.81
C ILE A 33 -13.19 6.16 -1.61
N GLY A 34 -12.45 5.39 -0.82
CA GLY A 34 -12.94 4.83 0.45
C GLY A 34 -13.28 5.93 1.47
N SER A 35 -14.14 5.61 2.44
CA SER A 35 -14.43 6.56 3.51
C SER A 35 -13.22 6.78 4.41
N GLU A 36 -12.94 8.05 4.72
CA GLU A 36 -11.97 8.46 5.73
C GLU A 36 -12.60 8.50 7.13
N VAL A 37 -13.91 8.23 7.25
CA VAL A 37 -14.70 8.23 8.48
C VAL A 37 -15.15 6.80 8.83
N PRO A 38 -14.79 6.29 10.02
CA PRO A 38 -15.24 4.97 10.47
C PRO A 38 -16.76 4.81 10.45
N GLY A 39 -17.24 3.66 9.99
CA GLY A 39 -18.67 3.33 9.95
C GLY A 39 -19.47 4.01 8.84
N VAL A 40 -18.85 4.87 8.03
CA VAL A 40 -19.47 5.45 6.84
C VAL A 40 -19.02 4.65 5.63
N GLU A 41 -19.96 4.06 4.90
CA GLU A 41 -19.67 3.35 3.66
C GLU A 41 -19.96 4.28 2.47
N PRO A 42 -18.95 4.61 1.63
CA PRO A 42 -19.21 5.42 0.45
C PRO A 42 -19.96 4.57 -0.58
N VAL A 43 -21.07 5.08 -1.10
CA VAL A 43 -21.76 4.48 -2.24
C VAL A 43 -21.26 5.16 -3.51
N PRO A 44 -20.47 4.48 -4.36
CA PRO A 44 -20.00 5.06 -5.60
C PRO A 44 -21.16 5.37 -6.55
N VAL A 45 -21.02 6.46 -7.32
CA VAL A 45 -21.97 6.79 -8.38
C VAL A 45 -22.05 5.64 -9.37
N GLY A 46 -23.28 5.21 -9.69
CA GLY A 46 -23.53 4.04 -10.54
C GLY A 46 -23.31 2.69 -9.85
N GLY A 47 -23.03 2.67 -8.54
CA GLY A 47 -22.83 1.45 -7.76
C GLY A 47 -21.41 0.88 -7.85
N PHE A 48 -21.19 -0.25 -7.18
CA PHE A 48 -19.86 -0.87 -7.00
C PHE A 48 -19.33 -1.59 -8.24
N LYS A 49 -20.11 -1.66 -9.31
CA LYS A 49 -19.73 -2.28 -10.58
C LYS A 49 -19.84 -1.28 -11.71
N ASP A 50 -18.98 -1.42 -12.71
CA ASP A 50 -19.11 -0.66 -13.96
C ASP A 50 -20.19 -1.25 -14.88
N LYS A 51 -20.35 -0.64 -16.05
CA LYS A 51 -21.31 -1.07 -17.08
C LYS A 51 -21.07 -2.48 -17.63
N ASP A 52 -19.84 -3.01 -17.47
CA ASP A 52 -19.43 -4.34 -17.92
C ASP A 52 -19.46 -5.35 -16.75
N PHE A 53 -20.09 -4.98 -15.63
CA PHE A 53 -20.21 -5.76 -14.39
C PHE A 53 -18.89 -6.06 -13.66
N LYS A 54 -17.81 -5.36 -13.99
CA LYS A 54 -16.53 -5.45 -13.28
C LYS A 54 -16.58 -4.64 -11.99
N ILE A 55 -15.87 -5.10 -10.97
CA ILE A 55 -15.83 -4.49 -9.64
C ILE A 55 -14.93 -3.25 -9.68
N LYS A 56 -15.47 -2.11 -9.24
CA LYS A 56 -14.70 -0.87 -9.07
C LYS A 56 -13.70 -1.02 -7.93
N LYS A 57 -12.48 -0.51 -8.12
CA LYS A 57 -11.47 -0.49 -7.05
C LYS A 57 -11.88 0.51 -5.97
N GLN A 58 -11.63 0.20 -4.70
CA GLN A 58 -11.70 1.19 -3.63
C GLN A 58 -10.29 1.74 -3.41
N ALA A 59 -10.08 3.00 -3.76
CA ALA A 59 -8.81 3.69 -3.57
C ALA A 59 -8.72 4.30 -2.16
N ALA A 60 -7.52 4.24 -1.58
CA ALA A 60 -7.18 4.87 -0.32
C ALA A 60 -6.66 6.29 -0.57
N ARG A 61 -7.27 7.29 0.06
CA ARG A 61 -6.78 8.68 0.01
C ARG A 61 -6.02 9.02 1.28
N PHE A 62 -4.89 9.68 1.11
CA PHE A 62 -4.10 10.24 2.21
C PHE A 62 -4.08 11.76 2.09
N ARG A 63 -3.99 12.43 3.24
CA ARG A 63 -3.92 13.88 3.38
C ARG A 63 -2.81 14.23 4.35
N VAL A 64 -2.29 15.45 4.24
CA VAL A 64 -1.28 15.97 5.16
C VAL A 64 -1.88 17.10 5.97
N TYR A 65 -1.68 17.06 7.29
CA TYR A 65 -2.15 18.09 8.22
C TYR A 65 -0.96 18.72 8.93
N ALA A 66 -1.00 20.04 9.07
CA ALA A 66 0.04 20.82 9.73
C ALA A 66 -0.33 21.17 11.17
N TYR A 67 0.69 21.24 12.02
CA TYR A 67 0.57 21.57 13.43
C TYR A 67 1.60 22.64 13.81
N ASP A 68 1.24 23.51 14.75
CA ASP A 68 2.18 24.45 15.35
C ASP A 68 3.02 23.80 16.46
N LYS A 69 3.94 24.59 17.03
CA LYS A 69 4.86 24.14 18.10
C LYS A 69 4.15 23.70 19.39
N ASP A 70 2.88 24.09 19.57
CA ASP A 70 2.06 23.79 20.73
C ASP A 70 1.09 22.61 20.44
N ASN A 71 1.32 21.88 19.33
CA ASN A 71 0.49 20.77 18.82
C ASN A 71 -0.93 21.17 18.38
N LYS A 72 -1.17 22.44 18.07
CA LYS A 72 -2.46 22.88 17.55
C LYS A 72 -2.57 22.61 16.06
N LEU A 73 -3.67 22.00 15.64
CA LEU A 73 -3.99 21.80 14.22
C LEU A 73 -4.14 23.15 13.51
N LEU A 74 -3.30 23.37 12.50
CA LEU A 74 -3.37 24.54 11.62
C LEU A 74 -4.28 24.28 10.40
N GLY A 75 -4.38 23.03 9.96
CA GLY A 75 -5.28 22.60 8.90
C GLY A 75 -4.66 21.59 7.94
N GLU A 76 -5.40 21.25 6.89
CA GLU A 76 -4.92 20.41 5.79
C GLU A 76 -3.97 21.23 4.89
N LEU A 77 -2.79 20.70 4.60
CA LEU A 77 -1.90 21.24 3.58
C LEU A 77 -2.31 20.73 2.20
N LYS A 78 -2.29 21.63 1.21
CA LYS A 78 -2.60 21.33 -0.20
C LYS A 78 -1.53 21.92 -1.10
N ASN A 79 -1.38 21.34 -2.29
CA ASN A 79 -0.47 21.86 -3.31
C ASN A 79 -0.78 23.36 -3.56
N SER A 80 0.25 24.20 -3.49
CA SER A 80 0.18 25.65 -3.68
C SER A 80 1.57 26.21 -4.01
N ASP A 81 1.68 27.53 -4.19
CA ASP A 81 2.99 28.19 -4.37
C ASP A 81 3.94 27.99 -3.16
N SER A 82 3.39 27.65 -1.99
CA SER A 82 4.16 27.45 -0.75
C SER A 82 4.41 25.98 -0.40
N TYR A 83 3.67 25.03 -1.00
CA TYR A 83 3.79 23.62 -0.67
C TYR A 83 3.71 22.74 -1.91
N SER A 84 4.68 21.83 -2.03
CA SER A 84 4.69 20.76 -3.02
C SER A 84 4.68 19.39 -2.37
N PHE A 85 4.03 18.42 -2.99
CA PHE A 85 3.91 17.06 -2.47
C PHE A 85 4.60 16.05 -3.38
N LYS A 86 5.37 15.17 -2.74
CA LYS A 86 5.99 13.99 -3.33
C LYS A 86 5.69 12.81 -2.43
N TRP A 87 4.90 11.87 -2.93
CA TRP A 87 4.48 10.68 -2.19
C TRP A 87 5.33 9.49 -2.59
N THR A 88 5.83 8.75 -1.61
CA THR A 88 6.50 7.47 -1.82
C THR A 88 5.64 6.35 -1.25
N ALA A 89 5.41 5.29 -2.03
CA ALA A 89 4.78 4.07 -1.57
C ALA A 89 5.65 2.85 -1.92
N HIS A 90 5.68 1.88 -1.02
CA HIS A 90 6.38 0.61 -1.20
C HIS A 90 5.45 -0.50 -0.71
N VAL A 91 4.96 -1.33 -1.62
CA VAL A 91 4.04 -2.42 -1.31
C VAL A 91 4.65 -3.76 -1.68
N ALA A 92 4.41 -4.77 -0.85
CA ALA A 92 4.89 -6.11 -1.09
C ALA A 92 3.87 -7.17 -0.66
N ASN A 93 3.82 -8.28 -1.38
CA ASN A 93 3.09 -9.49 -1.01
C ASN A 93 4.09 -10.59 -0.63
N LYS A 94 4.22 -10.82 0.68
CA LYS A 94 5.10 -11.85 1.27
C LYS A 94 4.35 -13.15 1.62
N LYS A 95 3.11 -13.33 1.13
CA LYS A 95 2.29 -14.48 1.54
C LYS A 95 2.92 -15.81 1.16
N ALA A 96 3.55 -15.90 -0.01
CA ALA A 96 4.13 -17.14 -0.50
C ALA A 96 5.49 -17.47 0.15
N SER A 97 6.22 -16.45 0.63
CA SER A 97 7.48 -16.63 1.35
C SER A 97 7.29 -16.97 2.84
N TRP A 98 6.11 -16.76 3.40
CA TRP A 98 5.85 -16.94 4.83
C TRP A 98 5.73 -18.42 5.27
N VAL A 99 5.66 -18.63 6.59
CA VAL A 99 5.27 -19.91 7.19
C VAL A 99 3.77 -20.19 7.07
N ILE A 100 3.37 -21.45 7.21
CA ILE A 100 1.98 -21.88 7.17
C ILE A 100 1.23 -21.42 8.42
N PHE A 101 0.14 -20.67 8.22
CA PHE A 101 -0.80 -20.36 9.28
C PHE A 101 -1.64 -21.59 9.63
N ARG A 102 -1.55 -22.08 10.88
CA ARG A 102 -2.31 -23.24 11.38
C ARG A 102 -3.54 -22.87 12.19
N GLY A 103 -3.87 -21.59 12.28
CA GLY A 103 -4.93 -21.07 13.16
C GLY A 103 -4.38 -20.47 14.45
N ARG A 104 -5.13 -19.53 15.03
CA ARG A 104 -4.73 -18.71 16.19
C ARG A 104 -4.35 -19.51 17.45
N HIS A 105 -4.97 -20.66 17.66
CA HIS A 105 -4.81 -21.48 18.86
C HIS A 105 -3.90 -22.69 18.65
N LYS A 106 -3.22 -22.78 17.51
CA LYS A 106 -2.23 -23.82 17.24
C LYS A 106 -0.84 -23.27 17.51
N PRO A 107 0.11 -24.11 17.98
CA PRO A 107 1.49 -23.68 18.12
C PRO A 107 2.04 -23.22 16.78
N GLU A 108 2.97 -22.27 16.82
CA GLU A 108 3.68 -21.80 15.65
C GLU A 108 4.36 -22.97 14.94
N SER A 109 4.34 -22.93 13.61
CA SER A 109 4.97 -23.93 12.79
C SER A 109 5.97 -23.25 11.89
N TRP A 110 7.20 -23.74 11.93
CA TRP A 110 8.23 -23.33 10.98
C TRP A 110 8.11 -24.04 9.62
N ASN A 111 6.94 -24.57 9.29
CA ASN A 111 6.73 -25.13 7.96
C ASN A 111 6.51 -23.96 7.00
N LEU A 112 7.45 -23.77 6.08
CA LEU A 112 7.36 -22.76 5.03
C LEU A 112 6.22 -23.10 4.06
N ARG A 113 5.57 -22.06 3.51
CA ARG A 113 4.87 -22.19 2.24
C ARG A 113 5.91 -22.33 1.12
N ASN A 114 5.63 -23.15 0.11
CA ASN A 114 6.51 -23.37 -1.04
C ASN A 114 7.96 -23.73 -0.64
N PRO A 115 8.18 -24.72 0.25
CA PRO A 115 9.50 -25.00 0.82
C PRO A 115 10.54 -25.40 -0.23
N ASP A 116 10.12 -25.92 -1.39
CA ASP A 116 11.01 -26.42 -2.43
C ASP A 116 11.69 -25.29 -3.24
N VAL A 117 11.10 -24.08 -3.27
CA VAL A 117 11.61 -22.92 -4.04
C VAL A 117 12.73 -22.19 -3.32
N GLN A 118 12.63 -21.95 -2.02
CA GLN A 118 13.68 -21.30 -1.21
C GLN A 118 13.53 -21.79 0.25
N GLY A 119 13.85 -23.06 0.49
CA GLY A 119 13.68 -23.71 1.80
C GLY A 119 14.67 -23.21 2.86
N TRP A 120 14.48 -23.63 4.11
CA TRP A 120 15.35 -23.21 5.21
C TRP A 120 16.83 -23.52 4.94
N PRO A 121 17.74 -22.60 5.32
CA PRO A 121 19.18 -22.83 5.18
C PRO A 121 19.63 -23.90 6.19
N GLN A 122 20.57 -24.74 5.77
CA GLN A 122 21.13 -25.77 6.64
C GLN A 122 22.00 -25.14 7.75
N GLY A 123 21.85 -25.64 8.97
CA GLY A 123 22.69 -25.22 10.10
C GLY A 123 22.40 -23.83 10.66
N GLN A 124 21.35 -23.14 10.21
CA GLN A 124 20.93 -21.86 10.79
C GLN A 124 19.62 -22.02 11.57
N GLU A 125 19.46 -21.18 12.59
CA GLU A 125 18.20 -21.08 13.31
C GLU A 125 17.09 -20.54 12.39
N LYS A 126 15.89 -21.08 12.54
CA LYS A 126 14.71 -20.66 11.79
C LYS A 126 14.22 -19.33 12.35
N SER A 127 14.01 -18.35 11.48
CA SER A 127 13.59 -17.01 11.87
C SER A 127 12.56 -16.44 10.90
N TYR A 128 11.76 -15.49 11.38
CA TYR A 128 10.85 -14.72 10.52
C TYR A 128 11.64 -13.84 9.55
N GLU A 129 12.82 -13.37 9.96
CA GLU A 129 13.73 -12.56 9.16
C GLU A 129 14.16 -13.30 7.89
N TYR A 130 14.45 -14.60 7.98
CA TYR A 130 14.81 -15.40 6.80
C TYR A 130 13.65 -15.47 5.78
N THR A 131 12.39 -15.43 6.22
CA THR A 131 11.28 -15.43 5.24
C THR A 131 11.26 -14.18 4.35
N ASN A 132 11.97 -13.10 4.73
CA ASN A 132 12.16 -11.90 3.91
C ASN A 132 13.26 -12.07 2.84
N THR A 133 14.11 -13.10 2.94
CA THR A 133 15.18 -13.36 1.96
C THR A 133 14.74 -14.31 0.84
N ARG A 134 13.53 -14.86 0.95
CA ARG A 134 12.92 -15.74 -0.06
C ARG A 134 12.32 -14.91 -1.21
N THR A 135 13.18 -14.15 -1.88
CA THR A 135 12.82 -13.11 -2.87
C THR A 135 12.06 -13.61 -4.08
N ASP A 136 12.23 -14.87 -4.51
CA ASP A 136 11.47 -15.41 -5.65
C ASP A 136 9.98 -15.55 -5.31
N LEU A 137 9.65 -15.67 -4.02
CA LEU A 137 8.30 -15.81 -3.51
C LEU A 137 7.70 -14.49 -3.01
N ILE A 138 8.45 -13.39 -3.08
CA ILE A 138 8.00 -12.06 -2.65
C ILE A 138 7.73 -11.23 -3.89
N ILE A 139 6.47 -10.81 -4.04
CA ILE A 139 6.12 -9.81 -5.04
C ILE A 139 6.37 -8.45 -4.41
N ASP A 140 7.42 -7.77 -4.85
CA ASP A 140 7.81 -6.48 -4.31
C ASP A 140 7.74 -5.41 -5.41
N SER A 141 7.00 -4.31 -5.15
CA SER A 141 7.03 -3.18 -6.08
C SER A 141 8.35 -2.41 -5.99
N GLY A 142 9.07 -2.48 -4.88
CA GLY A 142 10.04 -1.47 -4.50
C GLY A 142 9.36 -0.11 -4.25
N GLU A 143 10.17 0.92 -4.00
CA GLU A 143 9.66 2.28 -3.86
C GLU A 143 9.13 2.81 -5.20
N ARG A 144 7.96 3.43 -5.14
CA ARG A 144 7.33 4.15 -6.24
C ARG A 144 6.94 5.53 -5.77
N ILE A 145 7.10 6.50 -6.65
CA ILE A 145 7.02 7.91 -6.35
C ILE A 145 6.01 8.55 -7.28
N ILE A 146 5.12 9.37 -6.74
CA ILE A 146 4.23 10.24 -7.49
C ILE A 146 4.33 11.68 -6.98
N GLU A 147 4.35 12.66 -7.88
CA GLU A 147 4.53 14.07 -7.54
C GLU A 147 3.74 14.98 -8.47
N GLY A 148 3.36 16.15 -7.96
CA GLY A 148 2.62 17.16 -8.71
C GLY A 148 1.09 17.02 -8.64
N VAL A 149 0.40 17.84 -9.43
CA VAL A 149 -1.07 17.89 -9.52
C VAL A 149 -1.51 17.20 -10.81
N ASN A 150 -2.52 16.32 -10.74
CA ASN A 150 -2.98 15.53 -11.89
C ASN A 150 -1.84 14.74 -12.56
N ALA A 151 -0.95 14.19 -11.74
CA ALA A 151 0.13 13.34 -12.20
C ALA A 151 -0.44 12.10 -12.91
N LYS A 152 0.35 11.52 -13.83
CA LYS A 152 0.00 10.25 -14.45
C LYS A 152 0.17 9.12 -13.44
N ASP A 153 -0.69 8.11 -13.54
CA ASP A 153 -0.67 6.94 -12.68
C ASP A 153 0.72 6.28 -12.64
N VAL A 154 1.13 5.90 -11.43
CA VAL A 154 2.39 5.18 -11.22
C VAL A 154 2.08 3.77 -10.73
N PHE A 155 2.50 2.78 -11.52
CA PHE A 155 2.17 1.39 -11.25
C PHE A 155 3.11 0.75 -10.22
N LEU A 156 2.50 0.05 -9.28
CA LEU A 156 3.15 -0.75 -8.24
C LEU A 156 3.34 -2.18 -8.78
N ASP A 157 4.28 -2.35 -9.70
CA ASP A 157 4.58 -3.63 -10.36
C ASP A 157 5.73 -4.36 -9.69
N GLY A 158 5.56 -5.66 -9.46
CA GLY A 158 6.60 -6.59 -9.02
C GLY A 158 6.54 -7.90 -9.81
N GLN A 159 7.41 -8.84 -9.48
CA GLN A 159 7.48 -10.14 -10.13
C GLN A 159 7.28 -11.28 -9.13
N PHE A 160 6.74 -12.39 -9.62
CA PHE A 160 6.59 -13.62 -8.85
C PHE A 160 7.29 -14.79 -9.55
N GLY A 161 8.25 -15.40 -8.86
CA GLY A 161 8.94 -16.61 -9.27
C GLY A 161 8.24 -17.87 -8.75
N ASN A 162 8.21 -18.94 -9.54
CA ASN A 162 7.49 -20.15 -9.19
C ASN A 162 8.32 -21.45 -9.18
N ASP A 163 9.53 -21.47 -9.76
CA ASP A 163 10.30 -22.71 -9.94
C ASP A 163 11.82 -22.45 -10.03
N LYS A 164 12.61 -23.33 -9.41
CA LYS A 164 14.08 -23.36 -9.48
C LYS A 164 14.59 -23.95 -10.79
N GLU A 165 13.88 -24.93 -11.36
CA GLU A 165 14.34 -25.67 -12.54
C GLU A 165 14.07 -24.90 -13.82
N ILE A 166 12.92 -24.22 -13.89
CA ILE A 166 12.56 -23.33 -14.99
C ILE A 166 12.16 -21.97 -14.40
N PRO A 167 13.10 -21.01 -14.28
CA PRO A 167 12.80 -19.70 -13.74
C PRO A 167 11.74 -19.00 -14.60
N LEU A 168 10.48 -19.05 -14.16
CA LEU A 168 9.41 -18.26 -14.73
C LEU A 168 9.13 -17.11 -13.77
N GLN A 169 9.41 -15.90 -14.23
CA GLN A 169 8.96 -14.68 -13.59
C GLN A 169 7.64 -14.27 -14.23
N LYS A 170 6.61 -14.09 -13.41
CA LYS A 170 5.33 -13.53 -13.85
C LYS A 170 5.21 -12.12 -13.30
N ASP A 171 4.94 -11.17 -14.18
CA ASP A 171 4.64 -9.80 -13.77
C ASP A 171 3.31 -9.75 -13.01
N VAL A 172 3.29 -9.01 -11.91
CA VAL A 172 2.13 -8.83 -11.05
C VAL A 172 1.97 -7.35 -10.68
N ARG A 173 0.81 -6.80 -11.04
CA ARG A 173 0.34 -5.49 -10.60
C ARG A 173 -0.17 -5.58 -9.16
N LEU A 174 0.50 -4.93 -8.22
CA LEU A 174 0.07 -4.81 -6.82
C LEU A 174 -0.89 -3.63 -6.59
N GLY A 175 -0.85 -2.62 -7.45
CA GLY A 175 -1.70 -1.42 -7.36
C GLY A 175 -1.20 -0.27 -8.22
N GLU A 176 -1.74 0.92 -7.99
CA GLU A 176 -1.39 2.17 -8.67
C GLU A 176 -1.47 3.34 -7.68
N LEU A 177 -0.63 4.36 -7.90
CA LEU A 177 -0.66 5.66 -7.23
C LEU A 177 -1.23 6.72 -8.16
#